data_AF-A0A7Y5NP51-F1
#
_entry.id   AF-A0A7Y5NP51-F1
#
_cell.length_a   1.000
_cell.length_b   1.000
_cell.length_c   1.000
_cell.angle_alpha   90.00
_cell.angle_beta   90.00
_cell.angle_gamma   90.00
#
_symmetry.space_group_name_H-M   'P 1'
#
loop_
_entity.id
_entity.type
_entity.pdbx_description
1 polymer ?
#
loop_
_entity_poly.entity_id
_entity_poly.type
_entity_poly.pdbx_seq_one_letter_code
_entity_poly.pdbx_strand_id
1 'polypeptide(L)'
;MEPRPSTTLVLSLAAFVGCSDGASQPSGPSASVSGSTSVVTAASVATATATVSQAVVEPAVAEQSATASSATGEPGMVLIPAGFFLIGSPMGNGNPEERPAHERVVGTFYMDETEVTAGAYAKCVAAGKCAESKQSDEFCSGHMTGHDDHPINCVNYEDATSYCAFVGKRLPNEAEWEYAASGGGDGRTFSWGNADPTTKNTCFAHPGGSCPVKSFPAGAFGLYDMSGNVWEWTSSWFALFPGEPADGTRKVFKGGSWSRRWPKWLRVKNRSHWEPQKENSWLGFRCVKTQLPLECPTDAADKGGKCERVRGEPRCEPQFGWNGSACTRIGADGKPSAKPEARTFDPSEITDPTESISMARTPKDDPDCEKNYPGKPAAYRWTGNTWEARVKLVKERGCTRRDNGTKWVSACCRS
;
A
#
# COMPACT_ATOMS: atom_id res chain seq x y z
N MET A 1 -73.23 -12.08 20.77
CA MET A 1 -72.70 -10.70 20.73
C MET A 1 -71.99 -10.51 19.41
N GLU A 2 -72.75 -9.93 18.47
CA GLU A 2 -72.43 -8.92 17.44
C GLU A 2 -70.98 -8.61 17.00
N PRO A 3 -70.82 -8.06 15.76
CA PRO A 3 -69.96 -8.61 14.71
C PRO A 3 -69.03 -7.54 14.05
N ARG A 4 -68.42 -7.91 12.91
CA ARG A 4 -67.55 -7.10 12.02
C ARG A 4 -68.17 -5.76 11.55
N PRO A 5 -67.36 -4.82 11.03
CA PRO A 5 -67.18 -4.68 9.55
C PRO A 5 -65.71 -4.34 9.18
N SER A 6 -65.10 -4.59 8.01
CA SER A 6 -65.45 -4.64 6.58
C SER A 6 -66.07 -3.37 6.00
N THR A 7 -65.23 -2.51 5.40
CA THR A 7 -65.70 -1.47 4.48
C THR A 7 -64.76 -1.33 3.28
N THR A 8 -65.25 -1.83 2.15
CA THR A 8 -64.89 -1.48 0.76
C THR A 8 -65.59 -0.16 0.40
N LEU A 9 -64.99 0.69 -0.46
CA LEU A 9 -65.60 1.63 -1.45
C LEU A 9 -64.60 2.78 -1.75
N VAL A 10 -64.48 3.46 -2.90
CA VAL A 10 -65.17 3.55 -4.20
C VAL A 10 -64.14 4.12 -5.19
N LEU A 11 -64.22 3.69 -6.45
CA LEU A 11 -63.64 4.34 -7.63
C LEU A 11 -64.44 5.60 -8.00
N SER A 12 -63.81 6.77 -8.19
CA SER A 12 -64.47 7.91 -8.83
C SER A 12 -63.56 8.57 -9.86
N LEU A 13 -63.90 8.33 -11.13
CA LEU A 13 -63.48 9.09 -12.30
C LEU A 13 -64.11 10.49 -12.24
N ALA A 14 -63.35 11.52 -12.60
CA ALA A 14 -63.87 12.75 -13.18
C ALA A 14 -62.90 13.23 -14.28
N ALA A 15 -63.36 13.10 -15.52
CA ALA A 15 -62.83 13.81 -16.69
C ALA A 15 -63.55 15.16 -16.84
N PHE A 16 -62.90 16.16 -17.43
CA PHE A 16 -63.41 17.17 -18.40
C PHE A 16 -62.30 18.24 -18.59
N VAL A 17 -61.64 18.28 -19.77
CA VAL A 17 -61.82 19.23 -20.90
C VAL A 17 -61.25 20.63 -20.63
N GLY A 18 -60.11 21.00 -21.26
CA GLY A 18 -60.01 21.86 -22.47
C GLY A 18 -59.39 23.21 -22.05
N CYS A 19 -58.56 23.98 -22.77
CA CYS A 19 -58.17 24.17 -24.17
C CYS A 19 -56.68 24.65 -24.18
N SER A 20 -55.81 24.19 -25.07
CA SER A 20 -55.46 24.74 -26.42
C SER A 20 -54.85 26.15 -26.44
N ASP A 21 -53.61 26.23 -26.94
CA ASP A 21 -53.07 27.15 -27.98
C ASP A 21 -51.57 27.43 -27.67
N GLY A 22 -50.61 27.32 -28.58
CA GLY A 22 -50.63 26.98 -30.00
C GLY A 22 -49.17 26.93 -30.52
N ALA A 23 -48.97 26.08 -31.53
CA ALA A 23 -48.04 26.15 -32.68
C ALA A 23 -46.70 26.92 -32.52
N SER A 24 -45.55 26.44 -33.02
CA SER A 24 -45.34 25.98 -34.40
C SER A 24 -43.93 25.38 -34.56
N GLN A 25 -43.80 24.24 -35.25
CA GLN A 25 -42.59 23.92 -36.05
C GLN A 25 -42.72 24.56 -37.45
N PRO A 26 -41.67 24.56 -38.29
CA PRO A 26 -41.44 23.41 -39.21
C PRO A 26 -39.92 23.12 -39.43
N SER A 27 -39.48 21.86 -39.50
CA SER A 27 -39.21 21.02 -40.71
C SER A 27 -37.74 20.99 -41.18
N GLY A 28 -37.19 19.76 -41.34
CA GLY A 28 -35.86 19.44 -41.93
C GLY A 28 -35.79 19.60 -43.47
N PRO A 29 -34.93 18.89 -44.26
CA PRO A 29 -34.40 17.52 -44.02
C PRO A 29 -32.96 17.17 -44.53
N SER A 30 -32.57 15.91 -44.25
CA SER A 30 -31.83 14.92 -45.08
C SER A 30 -30.37 15.05 -45.55
N ALA A 31 -29.54 14.15 -45.01
CA ALA A 31 -28.70 13.10 -45.61
C ALA A 31 -28.13 13.16 -47.06
N SER A 32 -26.82 12.82 -47.10
CA SER A 32 -26.07 11.92 -48.03
C SER A 32 -25.56 12.44 -49.40
N VAL A 33 -24.31 12.06 -49.71
CA VAL A 33 -23.67 11.61 -50.98
C VAL A 33 -22.13 11.62 -50.73
N SER A 34 -21.48 10.47 -50.56
CA SER A 34 -20.72 9.67 -51.57
C SER A 34 -19.64 10.42 -52.37
N GLY A 35 -18.41 9.87 -52.37
CA GLY A 35 -17.34 10.33 -53.26
C GLY A 35 -15.96 9.74 -52.94
N SER A 36 -15.77 8.46 -53.26
CA SER A 36 -14.45 7.83 -53.39
C SER A 36 -13.66 8.44 -54.56
N THR A 37 -12.33 8.54 -54.45
CA THR A 37 -11.42 8.23 -55.56
C THR A 37 -10.00 7.99 -55.03
N SER A 38 -9.54 6.76 -55.21
CA SER A 38 -8.14 6.37 -55.18
C SER A 38 -7.45 6.86 -56.46
N VAL A 39 -6.22 7.36 -56.34
CA VAL A 39 -5.26 7.32 -57.45
C VAL A 39 -3.93 6.79 -56.91
N VAL A 40 -3.61 5.59 -57.37
CA VAL A 40 -2.29 4.98 -57.33
C VAL A 40 -1.51 5.56 -58.52
N THR A 41 -0.27 5.98 -58.33
CA THR A 41 0.75 5.87 -59.39
C THR A 41 2.13 5.77 -58.75
N ALA A 42 2.91 4.87 -59.35
CA ALA A 42 4.13 4.30 -58.82
C ALA A 42 5.39 5.08 -59.23
N ALA A 43 6.41 4.91 -58.39
CA ALA A 43 7.83 4.77 -58.67
C ALA A 43 8.59 5.85 -59.45
N SER A 44 9.61 6.40 -58.79
CA SER A 44 10.97 6.28 -59.32
C SER A 44 11.98 6.21 -58.18
N VAL A 45 12.90 5.25 -58.32
CA VAL A 45 14.02 4.97 -57.41
C VAL A 45 15.12 5.97 -57.73
N ALA A 46 15.57 6.72 -56.74
CA ALA A 46 16.85 7.42 -56.77
C ALA A 46 17.60 7.08 -55.48
N THR A 47 18.60 6.23 -55.65
CA THR A 47 19.60 5.82 -54.66
C THR A 47 20.43 7.04 -54.25
N ALA A 48 20.20 7.52 -53.02
CA ALA A 48 21.13 8.42 -52.34
C ALA A 48 21.83 7.61 -51.24
N THR A 49 23.07 7.22 -51.53
CA THR A 49 24.03 6.67 -50.58
C THR A 49 24.33 7.70 -49.50
N ALA A 50 23.68 7.58 -48.35
CA ALA A 50 24.10 8.26 -47.13
C ALA A 50 25.01 7.33 -46.33
N THR A 51 26.29 7.67 -46.31
CA THR A 51 27.34 7.08 -45.49
C THR A 51 26.93 7.10 -44.01
N VAL A 52 26.62 5.92 -43.47
CA VAL A 52 26.41 5.70 -42.04
C VAL A 52 27.77 5.82 -41.36
N SER A 53 27.98 6.94 -40.67
CA SER A 53 29.10 7.07 -39.72
C SER A 53 28.75 6.23 -38.50
N GLN A 54 29.38 5.06 -38.38
CA GLN A 54 29.30 4.20 -37.21
C GLN A 54 30.01 4.88 -36.04
N ALA A 55 29.24 5.55 -35.18
CA ALA A 55 29.69 5.80 -33.82
C ALA A 55 29.63 4.48 -33.06
N VAL A 56 30.81 3.93 -32.77
CA VAL A 56 31.00 2.76 -31.92
C VAL A 56 30.47 3.11 -30.52
N VAL A 57 29.26 2.67 -30.21
CA VAL A 57 28.76 2.67 -28.84
C VAL A 57 29.33 1.43 -28.19
N GLU A 58 30.43 1.60 -27.47
CA GLU A 58 30.92 0.60 -26.52
C GLU A 58 29.78 0.28 -25.53
N PRO A 59 29.50 -1.01 -25.25
CA PRO A 59 28.59 -1.35 -24.19
C PRO A 59 29.23 -0.95 -22.88
N ALA A 60 28.65 0.03 -22.19
CA ALA A 60 29.00 0.34 -20.81
C ALA A 60 28.63 -0.87 -19.94
N VAL A 61 29.62 -1.72 -19.73
CA VAL A 61 29.66 -2.75 -18.70
C VAL A 61 29.60 -2.02 -17.36
N ALA A 62 28.39 -1.84 -16.82
CA ALA A 62 28.20 -1.47 -15.41
C ALA A 62 28.33 -2.74 -14.57
N GLU A 63 29.56 -3.24 -14.46
CA GLU A 63 29.95 -4.31 -13.56
C GLU A 63 30.39 -3.70 -12.22
N GLN A 64 29.55 -3.92 -11.22
CA GLN A 64 29.85 -4.10 -9.80
C GLN A 64 30.72 -3.06 -9.05
N SER A 65 30.07 -2.38 -8.10
CA SER A 65 30.57 -2.31 -6.72
C SER A 65 29.39 -2.17 -5.75
N ALA A 66 28.58 -3.23 -5.68
CA ALA A 66 27.89 -3.58 -4.45
C ALA A 66 28.76 -4.62 -3.75
N THR A 67 29.79 -4.16 -3.04
CA THR A 67 30.45 -5.01 -2.05
C THR A 67 29.47 -5.19 -0.90
N ALA A 68 28.59 -6.17 -1.04
CA ALA A 68 28.01 -6.84 0.11
C ALA A 68 29.20 -7.48 0.85
N SER A 69 29.73 -6.75 1.83
CA SER A 69 30.73 -7.29 2.74
C SER A 69 30.10 -8.51 3.41
N SER A 70 30.65 -9.69 3.14
CA SER A 70 30.34 -10.94 3.81
C SER A 70 30.86 -10.88 5.26
N ALA A 71 30.28 -9.97 6.05
CA ALA A 71 30.38 -10.03 7.50
C ALA A 71 29.59 -11.27 7.95
N THR A 72 30.31 -12.25 8.49
CA THR A 72 29.81 -13.40 9.28
C THR A 72 28.29 -13.42 9.49
N GLY A 73 27.56 -13.98 8.53
CA GLY A 73 26.11 -13.87 8.51
C GLY A 73 25.46 -14.70 9.62
N GLU A 74 24.50 -14.12 10.31
CA GLU A 74 23.54 -14.87 11.13
C GLU A 74 22.74 -15.78 10.19
N PRO A 75 22.73 -17.12 10.37
CA PRO A 75 22.04 -18.03 9.47
C PRO A 75 20.55 -17.65 9.30
N GLY A 76 20.11 -17.53 8.05
CA GLY A 76 18.73 -17.12 7.72
C GLY A 76 18.45 -15.61 7.89
N MET A 77 19.49 -14.78 8.04
CA MET A 77 19.35 -13.33 8.07
C MET A 77 20.30 -12.63 7.10
N VAL A 78 19.92 -11.41 6.71
CA VAL A 78 20.68 -10.52 5.84
C VAL A 78 21.12 -9.31 6.66
N LEU A 79 22.40 -8.93 6.56
CA LEU A 79 22.89 -7.67 7.10
C LEU A 79 22.39 -6.51 6.24
N ILE A 80 21.60 -5.62 6.85
CA ILE A 80 21.11 -4.39 6.24
C ILE A 80 22.05 -3.25 6.61
N PRO A 81 22.65 -2.55 5.63
CA PRO A 81 23.60 -1.48 5.90
C PRO A 81 22.90 -0.27 6.53
N ALA A 82 23.66 0.54 7.26
CA ALA A 82 23.17 1.80 7.78
C ALA A 82 22.92 2.81 6.65
N GLY A 83 21.88 3.65 6.77
CA GLY A 83 21.65 4.74 5.84
C GLY A 83 20.64 5.79 6.27
N PHE A 84 20.54 6.82 5.44
CA PHE A 84 19.45 7.79 5.47
C PHE A 84 18.48 7.48 4.33
N PHE A 85 17.19 7.66 4.55
CA PHE A 85 16.19 7.57 3.49
C PHE A 85 14.96 8.41 3.79
N LEU A 86 14.15 8.65 2.76
CA LEU A 86 12.81 9.22 2.93
C LEU A 86 11.82 8.07 3.10
N ILE A 87 11.27 7.95 4.30
CA ILE A 87 10.16 7.03 4.56
C ILE A 87 8.86 7.66 4.08
N GLY A 88 7.94 6.84 3.57
CA GLY A 88 6.61 7.26 3.17
C GLY A 88 6.54 7.83 1.75
N SER A 89 5.35 8.31 1.39
CA SER A 89 5.00 8.83 0.09
C SER A 89 5.05 10.36 0.05
N PRO A 90 5.53 10.95 -1.06
CA PRO A 90 5.51 12.39 -1.23
C PRO A 90 4.12 12.99 -1.05
N MET A 91 4.05 14.25 -0.66
CA MET A 91 2.77 14.96 -0.56
C MET A 91 1.95 14.82 -1.86
N GLY A 92 0.66 14.49 -1.74
CA GLY A 92 -0.24 14.25 -2.87
C GLY A 92 -0.21 12.84 -3.48
N ASN A 93 0.78 12.00 -3.14
CA ASN A 93 0.93 10.62 -3.65
C ASN A 93 0.72 9.54 -2.57
N GLY A 94 0.33 8.32 -2.95
CA GLY A 94 0.08 7.23 -1.98
C GLY A 94 -1.16 7.45 -1.11
N ASN A 95 -1.34 6.63 -0.07
CA ASN A 95 -2.44 6.80 0.89
C ASN A 95 -2.16 7.94 1.89
N PRO A 96 -3.18 8.57 2.50
CA PRO A 96 -2.99 9.66 3.46
C PRO A 96 -2.01 9.33 4.59
N GLU A 97 -2.09 8.12 5.14
CA GLU A 97 -1.25 7.63 6.23
C GLU A 97 0.24 7.51 5.87
N GLU A 98 0.58 7.50 4.59
CA GLU A 98 1.97 7.40 4.11
C GLU A 98 2.68 8.76 4.04
N ARG A 99 1.98 9.86 4.29
CA ARG A 99 2.46 11.22 4.00
C ARG A 99 2.74 12.03 5.27
N PRO A 100 3.51 13.13 5.13
CA PRO A 100 4.46 13.40 4.05
C PRO A 100 5.67 12.46 4.12
N ALA A 101 6.42 12.37 3.02
CA ALA A 101 7.70 11.68 3.06
C ALA A 101 8.69 12.52 3.88
N HIS A 102 9.48 11.86 4.72
CA HIS A 102 10.38 12.55 5.64
C HIS A 102 11.59 11.69 5.97
N GLU A 103 12.69 12.33 6.35
CA GLU A 103 13.93 11.60 6.61
C GLU A 103 13.82 10.69 7.84
N ARG A 104 14.42 9.51 7.68
CA ARG A 104 14.77 8.59 8.76
C ARG A 104 16.21 8.15 8.63
N VAL A 105 16.82 7.92 9.79
CA VAL A 105 18.15 7.33 9.92
C VAL A 105 17.98 5.88 10.39
N VAL A 106 18.67 4.97 9.73
CA VAL A 106 18.67 3.55 10.04
C VAL A 106 20.11 3.13 10.28
N GLY A 107 20.40 2.52 11.42
CA GLY A 107 21.71 1.91 11.69
C GLY A 107 21.79 0.50 11.10
N THR A 108 22.94 -0.16 11.21
CA THR A 108 23.07 -1.55 10.76
C THR A 108 22.22 -2.50 11.62
N PHE A 109 21.57 -3.46 10.98
CA PHE A 109 20.85 -4.54 11.65
C PHE A 109 20.76 -5.76 10.75
N TYR A 110 20.52 -6.94 11.33
CA TYR A 110 20.14 -8.12 10.56
C TYR A 110 18.63 -8.21 10.43
N MET A 111 18.12 -8.59 9.27
CA MET A 111 16.72 -8.91 9.03
C MET A 111 16.58 -10.35 8.55
N ASP A 112 15.57 -11.07 9.04
CA ASP A 112 15.23 -12.40 8.52
C ASP A 112 15.00 -12.32 7.01
N GLU A 113 15.61 -13.25 6.28
CA GLU A 113 15.51 -13.29 4.82
C GLU A 113 14.07 -13.51 4.33
N THR A 114 13.24 -14.15 5.15
CA THR A 114 11.81 -14.44 4.93
C THR A 114 10.99 -14.03 6.14
N GLU A 115 9.68 -14.10 6.01
CA GLU A 115 8.77 -14.23 7.15
C GLU A 115 9.10 -15.46 7.99
N VAL A 116 8.68 -15.44 9.25
CA VAL A 116 8.75 -16.62 10.12
C VAL A 116 7.82 -17.70 9.57
N THR A 117 8.32 -18.92 9.38
CA THR A 117 7.47 -20.00 8.87
C THR A 117 6.64 -20.66 9.97
N ALA A 118 5.53 -21.30 9.59
CA ALA A 118 4.68 -22.04 10.52
C ALA A 118 5.45 -23.17 11.23
N GLY A 119 6.31 -23.90 10.52
CA GLY A 119 7.15 -24.94 11.11
C GLY A 119 8.21 -24.39 12.07
N ALA A 120 8.73 -23.18 11.83
CA ALA A 120 9.63 -22.51 12.77
C ALA A 120 8.89 -22.04 14.03
N TYR A 121 7.68 -21.48 13.86
CA TYR A 121 6.81 -21.05 14.95
C TYR A 121 6.34 -22.22 15.83
N ALA A 122 6.01 -23.37 15.23
CA ALA A 122 5.61 -24.59 15.94
C ALA A 122 6.67 -25.06 16.95
N LYS A 123 7.96 -24.83 16.68
CA LYS A 123 9.05 -25.14 17.64
C LYS A 123 8.97 -24.26 18.90
N CYS A 124 8.57 -22.99 18.76
CA CYS A 124 8.36 -22.10 19.90
C CYS A 124 7.14 -22.52 20.74
N VAL A 125 6.07 -22.95 20.07
CA VAL A 125 4.87 -23.51 20.71
C VAL A 125 5.22 -24.79 21.47
N ALA A 126 5.93 -25.72 20.85
CA ALA A 126 6.37 -26.98 21.47
C ALA A 126 7.29 -26.74 22.69
N ALA A 127 8.07 -25.66 22.67
CA ALA A 127 8.89 -25.24 23.80
C ALA A 127 8.11 -24.53 24.93
N GLY A 128 6.80 -24.34 24.76
CA GLY A 128 5.93 -23.62 25.70
C GLY A 128 6.25 -22.12 25.80
N LYS A 129 6.86 -21.53 24.75
CA LYS A 129 7.30 -20.13 24.72
C LYS A 129 6.41 -19.23 23.87
N CYS A 130 5.60 -19.81 22.98
CA CYS A 130 4.61 -19.11 22.17
C CYS A 130 3.23 -19.75 22.36
N ALA A 131 2.17 -18.93 22.24
CA ALA A 131 0.82 -19.46 22.12
C ALA A 131 0.61 -20.08 20.73
N GLU A 132 -0.31 -21.03 20.62
CA GLU A 132 -0.75 -21.52 19.31
C GLU A 132 -1.34 -20.38 18.46
N SER A 133 -1.06 -20.44 17.15
CA SER A 133 -1.77 -19.65 16.14
C SER A 133 -3.27 -19.83 16.31
N LYS A 134 -4.06 -18.78 16.09
CA LYS A 134 -5.51 -18.90 16.15
C LYS A 134 -6.05 -19.67 14.94
N GLN A 135 -7.21 -20.30 15.10
CA GLN A 135 -8.01 -20.92 14.03
C GLN A 135 -9.15 -19.98 13.63
N SER A 136 -8.82 -18.71 13.36
CA SER A 136 -9.81 -17.69 13.03
C SER A 136 -10.37 -17.79 11.61
N ASP A 137 -9.70 -18.53 10.74
CA ASP A 137 -9.96 -18.65 9.31
C ASP A 137 -9.36 -19.97 8.76
N GLU A 138 -9.86 -20.48 7.63
CA GLU A 138 -9.37 -21.68 6.95
C GLU A 138 -7.94 -21.53 6.41
N PHE A 139 -7.49 -20.28 6.19
CA PHE A 139 -6.15 -19.95 5.70
C PHE A 139 -5.11 -19.75 6.82
N CYS A 140 -5.41 -20.16 8.06
CA CYS A 140 -4.46 -20.08 9.16
C CYS A 140 -3.38 -21.17 9.04
N SER A 141 -2.17 -20.80 8.63
CA SER A 141 -1.09 -21.72 8.22
C SER A 141 -0.62 -22.66 9.32
N GLY A 142 -0.69 -22.24 10.59
CA GLY A 142 -0.35 -23.08 11.73
C GLY A 142 -1.24 -24.32 11.92
N HIS A 143 -2.36 -24.41 11.20
CA HIS A 143 -3.33 -25.50 11.28
C HIS A 143 -3.57 -26.21 9.94
N MET A 144 -2.80 -25.86 8.91
CA MET A 144 -2.92 -26.43 7.57
C MET A 144 -1.85 -27.50 7.35
N THR A 145 -2.27 -28.70 6.93
CA THR A 145 -1.34 -29.79 6.61
C THR A 145 -0.44 -29.41 5.43
N GLY A 146 0.88 -29.54 5.60
CA GLY A 146 1.85 -29.26 4.55
C GLY A 146 2.26 -27.79 4.43
N HIS A 147 1.90 -26.93 5.39
CA HIS A 147 2.21 -25.50 5.38
C HIS A 147 3.41 -25.13 6.27
N ASP A 148 4.29 -26.07 6.61
CA ASP A 148 5.42 -25.83 7.50
C ASP A 148 6.41 -24.77 6.97
N ASP A 149 6.47 -24.58 5.66
CA ASP A 149 7.28 -23.58 4.95
C ASP A 149 6.49 -22.33 4.52
N HIS A 150 5.20 -22.25 4.84
CA HIS A 150 4.41 -21.03 4.66
C HIS A 150 4.68 -20.04 5.81
N PRO A 151 4.50 -18.72 5.59
CA PRO A 151 4.57 -17.75 6.67
C PRO A 151 3.53 -18.08 7.75
N ILE A 152 3.93 -18.03 9.02
CA ILE A 152 2.98 -18.09 10.12
C ILE A 152 2.06 -16.86 10.07
N ASN A 153 0.76 -17.08 10.18
CA ASN A 153 -0.26 -16.04 10.22
C ASN A 153 -1.26 -16.35 11.35
N CYS A 154 -2.36 -15.59 11.46
CA CYS A 154 -3.35 -15.77 12.55
C CYS A 154 -2.70 -15.69 13.95
N VAL A 155 -1.66 -14.86 14.06
CA VAL A 155 -0.96 -14.51 15.29
C VAL A 155 -1.12 -13.01 15.54
N ASN A 156 -1.28 -12.65 16.80
CA ASN A 156 -1.38 -11.24 17.18
C ASN A 156 0.02 -10.62 17.39
N TYR A 157 0.08 -9.34 17.75
CA TYR A 157 1.36 -8.66 17.96
C TYR A 157 2.19 -9.28 19.11
N GLU A 158 1.53 -9.70 20.19
CA GLU A 158 2.20 -10.29 21.35
C GLU A 158 2.82 -11.64 21.01
N ASP A 159 2.10 -12.49 20.28
CA ASP A 159 2.57 -13.78 19.76
C ASP A 159 3.84 -13.58 18.89
N ALA A 160 3.79 -12.61 17.97
CA ALA A 160 4.91 -12.26 17.09
C ALA A 160 6.14 -11.77 17.89
N THR A 161 5.93 -10.90 18.87
CA THR A 161 7.04 -10.44 19.74
C THR A 161 7.62 -11.56 20.59
N SER A 162 6.78 -12.46 21.11
CA SER A 162 7.19 -13.59 21.94
C SER A 162 8.06 -14.56 21.14
N TYR A 163 7.68 -14.83 19.89
CA TYR A 163 8.51 -15.63 18.98
C TYR A 163 9.86 -14.96 18.72
N CYS A 164 9.88 -13.69 18.33
CA CYS A 164 11.15 -13.02 18.05
C CYS A 164 12.04 -13.02 19.30
N ALA A 165 11.49 -12.78 20.49
CA ALA A 165 12.23 -12.85 21.74
C ALA A 165 12.77 -14.26 22.03
N PHE A 166 11.97 -15.31 21.78
CA PHE A 166 12.38 -16.71 21.93
C PHE A 166 13.63 -17.06 21.11
N VAL A 167 13.76 -16.51 19.90
CA VAL A 167 14.93 -16.72 19.04
C VAL A 167 16.02 -15.64 19.18
N GLY A 168 15.97 -14.81 20.24
CA GLY A 168 16.99 -13.78 20.51
C GLY A 168 16.97 -12.61 19.52
N LYS A 169 15.80 -12.32 18.95
CA LYS A 169 15.53 -11.27 17.97
C LYS A 169 14.44 -10.32 18.50
N ARG A 170 13.98 -9.39 17.65
CA ARG A 170 12.83 -8.49 17.90
C ARG A 170 12.06 -8.27 16.61
N LEU A 171 10.88 -7.65 16.67
CA LEU A 171 10.22 -7.14 15.46
C LEU A 171 10.99 -5.94 14.88
N PRO A 172 11.00 -5.76 13.55
CA PRO A 172 11.47 -4.53 12.93
C PRO A 172 10.62 -3.36 13.40
N ASN A 173 11.21 -2.17 13.53
CA ASN A 173 10.40 -0.96 13.50
C ASN A 173 10.00 -0.65 12.04
N GLU A 174 9.02 0.24 11.87
CA GLU A 174 8.51 0.57 10.54
C GLU A 174 9.59 1.12 9.59
N ALA A 175 10.51 1.93 10.10
CA ALA A 175 11.57 2.52 9.29
C ALA A 175 12.60 1.48 8.83
N GLU A 176 12.98 0.54 9.71
CA GLU A 176 13.83 -0.61 9.36
C GLU A 176 13.19 -1.45 8.27
N TRP A 177 11.90 -1.76 8.42
CA TRP A 177 11.16 -2.57 7.45
C TRP A 177 11.12 -1.89 6.08
N GLU A 178 10.75 -0.61 6.02
CA GLU A 178 10.64 0.10 4.74
C GLU A 178 12.00 0.38 4.11
N TYR A 179 13.02 0.71 4.90
CA TYR A 179 14.40 0.87 4.42
C TYR A 179 14.90 -0.42 3.75
N ALA A 180 14.71 -1.56 4.41
CA ALA A 180 15.08 -2.86 3.89
C ALA A 180 14.28 -3.22 2.62
N ALA A 181 12.96 -3.06 2.64
CA ALA A 181 12.09 -3.33 1.50
C ALA A 181 12.42 -2.43 0.28
N SER A 182 12.86 -1.20 0.52
CA SER A 182 13.16 -0.19 -0.50
C SER A 182 14.61 -0.16 -0.98
N GLY A 183 15.44 -1.16 -0.62
CA GLY A 183 16.85 -1.18 -1.04
C GLY A 183 17.67 -0.03 -0.50
N GLY A 184 17.31 0.48 0.68
CA GLY A 184 17.94 1.64 1.28
C GLY A 184 17.42 2.98 0.77
N GLY A 185 16.20 2.99 0.21
CA GLY A 185 15.56 4.20 -0.32
C GLY A 185 15.94 4.51 -1.77
N ASP A 186 16.15 3.48 -2.60
CA ASP A 186 16.56 3.63 -4.01
C ASP A 186 15.42 4.03 -4.97
N GLY A 187 14.23 4.29 -4.43
CA GLY A 187 13.06 4.73 -5.19
C GLY A 187 12.23 3.60 -5.78
N ARG A 188 12.49 2.32 -5.45
CA ARG A 188 11.63 1.21 -5.88
C ARG A 188 10.21 1.30 -5.32
N THR A 189 9.24 0.89 -6.14
CA THR A 189 7.81 0.87 -5.81
C THR A 189 7.45 -0.38 -5.00
N PHE A 190 8.01 -1.53 -5.40
CA PHE A 190 7.88 -2.84 -4.78
C PHE A 190 9.26 -3.36 -4.38
N SER A 191 9.32 -4.38 -3.54
CA SER A 191 10.60 -4.93 -3.06
C SER A 191 11.52 -5.43 -4.18
N TRP A 192 10.96 -5.85 -5.32
CA TRP A 192 11.71 -6.29 -6.52
C TRP A 192 11.99 -5.18 -7.54
N GLY A 193 11.46 -3.97 -7.36
CA GLY A 193 11.62 -2.87 -8.33
C GLY A 193 10.32 -2.13 -8.64
N ASN A 194 10.19 -1.67 -9.89
CA ASN A 194 9.09 -0.79 -10.31
C ASN A 194 8.06 -1.44 -11.24
N ALA A 195 8.32 -2.66 -11.69
CA ALA A 195 7.34 -3.40 -12.48
C ALA A 195 6.17 -3.84 -11.60
N ASP A 196 4.94 -3.73 -12.13
CA ASP A 196 3.72 -4.18 -11.46
C ASP A 196 3.82 -5.66 -11.02
N PRO A 197 3.12 -6.04 -9.92
CA PRO A 197 3.09 -7.40 -9.44
C PRO A 197 2.39 -8.32 -10.44
N THR A 198 2.93 -9.53 -10.54
CA THR A 198 2.45 -10.65 -11.34
C THR A 198 2.53 -11.91 -10.49
N THR A 199 1.91 -12.99 -10.94
CA THR A 199 2.03 -14.30 -10.26
C THR A 199 3.43 -14.93 -10.41
N LYS A 200 4.41 -14.23 -11.02
CA LYS A 200 5.80 -14.68 -11.18
C LYS A 200 6.77 -14.05 -10.19
N ASN A 201 6.41 -12.94 -9.55
CA ASN A 201 7.29 -12.18 -8.68
C ASN A 201 6.74 -11.99 -7.26
N THR A 202 5.48 -12.33 -7.00
CA THR A 202 4.92 -12.27 -5.66
C THR A 202 3.66 -13.13 -5.49
N CYS A 203 3.39 -13.51 -4.24
CA CYS A 203 2.12 -14.09 -3.83
C CYS A 203 1.09 -12.99 -3.60
N PHE A 204 0.25 -12.70 -4.60
CA PHE A 204 -0.84 -11.73 -4.49
C PHE A 204 -2.05 -12.15 -5.32
N ALA A 205 -3.23 -11.64 -4.98
CA ALA A 205 -4.50 -12.09 -5.52
C ALA A 205 -4.63 -13.63 -5.54
N HIS A 206 -4.03 -14.30 -4.55
CA HIS A 206 -3.87 -15.76 -4.54
C HIS A 206 -5.04 -16.40 -3.79
N PRO A 207 -5.87 -17.23 -4.44
CA PRO A 207 -7.09 -17.77 -3.83
C PRO A 207 -6.82 -18.86 -2.78
N GLY A 208 -5.62 -19.47 -2.79
CA GLY A 208 -5.25 -20.55 -1.88
C GLY A 208 -4.61 -20.11 -0.57
N GLY A 209 -4.64 -18.82 -0.24
CA GLY A 209 -3.93 -18.28 0.92
C GLY A 209 -2.49 -17.90 0.62
N SER A 210 -1.62 -17.94 1.65
CA SER A 210 -0.19 -17.66 1.51
C SER A 210 0.53 -18.66 0.60
N CYS A 211 1.71 -18.28 0.12
CA CYS A 211 2.61 -19.16 -0.61
C CYS A 211 3.79 -19.56 0.31
N PRO A 212 4.49 -20.68 0.05
CA PRO A 212 5.74 -20.99 0.74
C PRO A 212 6.71 -19.81 0.64
N VAL A 213 7.46 -19.54 1.72
CA VAL A 213 8.47 -18.49 1.69
C VAL A 213 9.53 -18.79 0.63
N LYS A 214 10.11 -17.75 0.01
CA LYS A 214 11.08 -17.88 -1.11
C LYS A 214 10.54 -18.55 -2.37
N SER A 215 9.23 -18.59 -2.55
CA SER A 215 8.63 -19.05 -3.82
C SER A 215 8.95 -18.11 -5.00
N PHE A 216 9.30 -16.85 -4.70
CA PHE A 216 9.55 -15.81 -5.70
C PHE A 216 10.99 -15.29 -5.60
N PRO A 217 11.52 -14.63 -6.65
CA PRO A 217 12.86 -14.04 -6.60
C PRO A 217 13.02 -13.04 -5.45
N ALA A 218 14.21 -13.03 -4.85
CA ALA A 218 14.54 -12.07 -3.81
C ALA A 218 14.49 -10.63 -4.34
N GLY A 219 14.07 -9.71 -3.46
CA GLY A 219 14.08 -8.28 -3.69
C GLY A 219 15.39 -7.63 -3.22
N ALA A 220 15.26 -6.41 -2.70
CA ALA A 220 16.38 -5.65 -2.15
C ALA A 220 17.12 -6.42 -1.06
N PHE A 221 18.45 -6.28 -1.05
CA PHE A 221 19.35 -6.94 -0.10
C PHE A 221 19.25 -8.47 -0.07
N GLY A 222 18.54 -9.13 -0.98
CA GLY A 222 18.31 -10.56 -0.91
C GLY A 222 17.14 -10.96 0.00
N LEU A 223 16.30 -10.01 0.40
CA LEU A 223 15.09 -10.27 1.18
C LEU A 223 13.95 -10.76 0.29
N TYR A 224 13.26 -11.80 0.74
CA TYR A 224 12.12 -12.40 0.04
C TYR A 224 10.80 -11.84 0.56
N ASP A 225 9.79 -11.83 -0.32
CA ASP A 225 8.38 -11.67 0.02
C ASP A 225 7.98 -10.36 0.74
N MET A 226 8.87 -9.37 0.81
CA MET A 226 8.61 -8.04 1.41
C MET A 226 7.44 -7.27 0.74
N SER A 227 6.95 -7.69 -0.43
CA SER A 227 5.83 -7.05 -1.14
C SER A 227 4.80 -8.12 -1.55
N GLY A 228 3.95 -8.58 -0.63
CA GLY A 228 2.94 -9.62 -0.87
C GLY A 228 2.97 -10.68 0.22
N ASN A 229 2.52 -11.89 -0.12
CA ASN A 229 2.43 -13.03 0.79
C ASN A 229 1.64 -12.74 2.08
N VAL A 230 2.26 -12.30 3.17
CA VAL A 230 1.53 -11.80 4.34
C VAL A 230 1.93 -10.37 4.68
N TRP A 231 0.99 -9.63 5.26
CA TRP A 231 1.35 -8.41 5.96
C TRP A 231 2.24 -8.77 7.13
N GLU A 232 3.12 -7.85 7.53
CA GLU A 232 4.09 -8.11 8.59
C GLU A 232 3.98 -7.11 9.71
N TRP A 233 3.78 -7.59 10.93
CA TRP A 233 3.81 -6.77 12.13
C TRP A 233 5.15 -6.04 12.30
N THR A 234 5.08 -4.79 12.72
CA THR A 234 6.24 -3.99 13.15
C THR A 234 6.07 -3.54 14.59
N SER A 235 7.17 -3.21 15.27
CA SER A 235 7.17 -2.69 16.63
C SER A 235 6.61 -1.27 16.76
N SER A 236 6.47 -0.53 15.66
CA SER A 236 6.01 0.85 15.64
C SER A 236 4.54 0.98 16.03
N TRP A 237 4.26 1.92 16.95
CA TRP A 237 2.90 2.40 17.17
C TRP A 237 2.48 3.30 16.00
N PHE A 238 1.21 3.19 15.62
CA PHE A 238 0.64 4.00 14.54
C PHE A 238 0.34 5.42 15.03
N ALA A 239 0.87 6.39 14.29
CA ALA A 239 0.42 7.77 14.28
C ALA A 239 0.11 8.13 12.81
N LEU A 240 -0.89 9.00 12.61
CA LEU A 240 -1.32 9.39 11.28
C LEU A 240 -0.22 10.19 10.58
N PHE A 241 0.31 11.21 11.25
CA PHE A 241 1.36 12.06 10.69
C PHE A 241 2.71 11.91 11.42
N PRO A 242 3.83 12.18 10.71
CA PRO A 242 5.15 12.23 11.31
C PRO A 242 5.20 13.31 12.39
N GLY A 243 5.69 12.95 13.58
CA GLY A 243 5.85 13.87 14.72
C GLY A 243 4.62 14.00 15.61
N GLU A 244 3.47 13.45 15.22
CA GLU A 244 2.34 13.31 16.13
C GLU A 244 2.58 12.16 17.13
N PRO A 245 2.15 12.31 18.39
CA PRO A 245 2.23 11.22 19.34
C PRO A 245 1.29 10.09 18.91
N ALA A 246 1.80 8.86 18.88
CA ALA A 246 0.94 7.70 18.72
C ALA A 246 0.04 7.53 19.95
N ASP A 247 -1.24 7.23 19.72
CA ASP A 247 -2.24 7.04 20.78
C ASP A 247 -2.07 5.74 21.58
N GLY A 248 -1.14 4.87 21.18
CA GLY A 248 -0.86 3.60 21.83
C GLY A 248 -1.93 2.52 21.61
N THR A 249 -2.86 2.72 20.68
CA THR A 249 -3.97 1.79 20.44
C THR A 249 -3.70 0.79 19.32
N ARG A 250 -2.88 1.17 18.34
CA ARG A 250 -2.70 0.42 17.09
C ARG A 250 -1.23 0.30 16.69
N LYS A 251 -0.83 -0.89 16.25
CA LYS A 251 0.51 -1.20 15.73
C LYS A 251 0.52 -1.15 14.21
N VAL A 252 1.65 -0.73 13.64
CA VAL A 252 1.85 -0.69 12.19
C VAL A 252 2.20 -2.08 11.67
N PHE A 253 1.68 -2.42 10.50
CA PHE A 253 2.09 -3.57 9.70
C PHE A 253 2.29 -3.17 8.22
N LYS A 254 3.16 -3.91 7.52
CA LYS A 254 3.72 -3.52 6.20
C LYS A 254 3.71 -4.68 5.19
N GLY A 255 3.89 -4.39 3.90
CA GLY A 255 4.15 -5.40 2.85
C GLY A 255 3.01 -5.70 1.87
N GLY A 256 1.75 -5.68 2.30
CA GLY A 256 0.68 -6.26 1.50
C GLY A 256 0.49 -7.75 1.82
N SER A 257 -0.40 -8.44 1.11
CA SER A 257 -0.65 -9.86 1.34
C SER A 257 -1.23 -10.56 0.12
N TRP A 258 -1.28 -11.89 0.18
CA TRP A 258 -1.89 -12.81 -0.78
C TRP A 258 -3.32 -12.42 -1.13
N SER A 259 -4.06 -11.86 -0.17
CA SER A 259 -5.45 -11.44 -0.33
C SER A 259 -5.63 -10.09 -1.05
N ARG A 260 -4.55 -9.33 -1.31
CA ARG A 260 -4.63 -8.03 -1.98
C ARG A 260 -4.72 -8.18 -3.49
N ARG A 261 -5.67 -7.44 -4.10
CA ARG A 261 -6.01 -7.56 -5.53
C ARG A 261 -5.49 -6.42 -6.42
N TRP A 262 -4.94 -5.35 -5.84
CA TRP A 262 -4.39 -4.23 -6.62
C TRP A 262 -2.94 -3.92 -6.26
N PRO A 263 -2.08 -3.61 -7.26
CA PRO A 263 -0.66 -3.33 -7.05
C PRO A 263 -0.37 -2.32 -5.94
N LYS A 264 -1.15 -1.24 -5.86
CA LYS A 264 -0.95 -0.18 -4.86
C LYS A 264 -0.90 -0.65 -3.41
N TRP A 265 -1.47 -1.81 -3.10
CA TRP A 265 -1.48 -2.41 -1.76
C TRP A 265 -0.18 -3.11 -1.37
N LEU A 266 0.65 -3.46 -2.36
CA LEU A 266 1.92 -4.17 -2.18
C LEU A 266 3.13 -3.23 -2.18
N ARG A 267 2.91 -1.91 -2.36
CA ARG A 267 4.00 -0.93 -2.40
C ARG A 267 4.76 -0.93 -1.08
N VAL A 268 6.08 -0.79 -1.14
CA VAL A 268 6.95 -0.76 0.05
C VAL A 268 6.58 0.35 1.03
N LYS A 269 6.08 1.47 0.49
CA LYS A 269 5.62 2.65 1.24
C LYS A 269 4.26 2.47 1.89
N ASN A 270 3.46 1.52 1.42
CA ASN A 270 2.13 1.30 1.96
C ASN A 270 2.23 0.85 3.42
N ARG A 271 1.41 1.44 4.28
CA ARG A 271 1.35 1.11 5.70
C ARG A 271 -0.09 1.00 6.12
N SER A 272 -0.35 0.07 7.03
CA SER A 272 -1.65 -0.10 7.64
C SER A 272 -1.45 -0.41 9.11
N HIS A 273 -2.53 -0.45 9.88
CA HIS A 273 -2.44 -0.60 11.32
C HIS A 273 -3.61 -1.42 11.87
N TRP A 274 -3.42 -2.07 13.02
CA TRP A 274 -4.50 -2.73 13.76
C TRP A 274 -4.26 -2.69 15.26
N GLU A 275 -5.29 -3.03 16.05
CA GLU A 275 -5.13 -3.24 17.48
C GLU A 275 -4.22 -4.46 17.71
N PRO A 276 -3.26 -4.40 18.65
CA PRO A 276 -2.24 -5.44 18.80
C PRO A 276 -2.78 -6.82 19.21
N GLN A 277 -4.01 -6.88 19.71
CA GLN A 277 -4.72 -8.11 20.11
C GLN A 277 -5.46 -8.78 18.95
N LYS A 278 -5.41 -8.20 17.74
CA LYS A 278 -6.09 -8.73 16.56
C LYS A 278 -5.13 -9.59 15.76
N GLU A 279 -5.71 -10.54 15.04
CA GLU A 279 -5.02 -11.45 14.16
C GLU A 279 -5.82 -11.67 12.87
N ASN A 280 -5.15 -12.15 11.83
CA ASN A 280 -5.81 -12.56 10.59
C ASN A 280 -4.92 -13.49 9.75
N SER A 281 -5.51 -14.23 8.82
CA SER A 281 -4.80 -15.14 7.91
C SER A 281 -3.94 -14.42 6.86
N TRP A 282 -4.14 -13.11 6.67
CA TRP A 282 -3.27 -12.29 5.83
C TRP A 282 -2.17 -11.55 6.59
N LEU A 283 -2.02 -11.76 7.89
CA LEU A 283 -1.08 -11.04 8.76
C LEU A 283 -0.17 -12.01 9.51
N GLY A 284 1.13 -11.89 9.27
CA GLY A 284 2.23 -12.58 9.93
C GLY A 284 3.31 -11.59 10.36
N PHE A 285 4.58 -12.01 10.33
CA PHE A 285 5.71 -11.19 10.74
C PHE A 285 7.06 -11.79 10.31
N ARG A 286 8.10 -10.96 10.37
CA ARG A 286 9.51 -11.37 10.34
C ARG A 286 10.27 -10.71 11.49
N CYS A 287 11.41 -11.26 11.87
CA CYS A 287 12.23 -10.70 12.94
C CYS A 287 13.47 -9.96 12.40
N VAL A 288 14.05 -9.14 13.28
CA VAL A 288 15.34 -8.48 13.10
C VAL A 288 16.20 -8.63 14.35
N LYS A 289 17.50 -8.42 14.20
CA LYS A 289 18.47 -8.39 15.29
C LYS A 289 19.34 -7.16 15.12
N THR A 290 19.46 -6.35 16.17
CA THR A 290 20.37 -5.20 16.15
C THR A 290 21.80 -5.71 16.02
N GLN A 291 22.57 -5.15 15.08
CA GLN A 291 24.01 -5.40 14.99
C GLN A 291 24.71 -4.55 16.05
N LEU A 292 25.54 -5.18 16.89
CA LEU A 292 26.32 -4.50 17.93
C LEU A 292 27.82 -4.73 17.71
N PRO A 293 28.67 -3.68 17.77
CA PRO A 293 28.32 -2.28 18.00
C PRO A 293 27.42 -1.70 16.89
N LEU A 294 26.53 -0.78 17.26
CA LEU A 294 25.60 -0.16 16.29
C LEU A 294 26.39 0.74 15.36
N GLU A 295 26.45 0.39 14.08
CA GLU A 295 27.05 1.24 13.07
C GLU A 295 26.01 2.21 12.53
N CYS A 296 26.36 3.50 12.57
CA CYS A 296 25.54 4.58 12.03
C CYS A 296 26.14 5.13 10.73
N PRO A 297 25.31 5.73 9.86
CA PRO A 297 25.83 6.44 8.68
C PRO A 297 26.83 7.54 9.09
N THR A 298 27.74 7.92 8.19
CA THR A 298 28.83 8.88 8.46
C THR A 298 28.38 10.20 9.11
N ASP A 299 27.19 10.68 8.79
CA ASP A 299 26.62 11.94 9.30
C ASP A 299 25.70 11.75 10.53
N ALA A 300 25.69 10.56 11.12
CA ALA A 300 24.91 10.19 12.29
C ALA A 300 25.78 9.54 13.38
N ALA A 301 25.30 9.57 14.62
CA ALA A 301 25.96 8.95 15.76
C ALA A 301 24.98 8.08 16.55
N ASP A 302 25.52 7.08 17.25
CA ASP A 302 24.74 6.29 18.20
C ASP A 302 24.37 7.14 19.43
N LYS A 303 23.07 7.30 19.66
CA LYS A 303 22.45 7.96 20.78
C LYS A 303 21.56 6.97 21.52
N GLY A 304 22.19 6.10 22.31
CA GLY A 304 21.48 5.15 23.17
C GLY A 304 20.85 3.99 22.39
N GLY A 305 21.58 3.42 21.44
CA GLY A 305 21.13 2.32 20.58
C GLY A 305 20.30 2.77 19.39
N LYS A 306 20.38 4.06 19.02
CA LYS A 306 19.65 4.65 17.89
C LYS A 306 20.55 5.62 17.15
N CYS A 307 20.55 5.53 15.82
CA CYS A 307 21.30 6.47 15.01
C CYS A 307 20.53 7.79 14.89
N GLU A 308 21.20 8.88 15.25
CA GLU A 308 20.68 10.24 15.12
C GLU A 308 21.63 11.08 14.27
N ARG A 309 21.08 11.88 13.35
CA ARG A 309 21.87 12.81 12.53
C ARG A 309 22.60 13.82 13.43
N VAL A 310 23.90 13.98 13.21
CA VAL A 310 24.75 14.96 13.93
C VAL A 310 25.45 15.93 12.98
N ARG A 311 25.41 15.67 11.66
CA ARG A 311 26.02 16.51 10.62
C ARG A 311 25.15 16.52 9.36
N GLY A 312 25.33 17.55 8.54
CA GLY A 312 24.65 17.69 7.25
C GLY A 312 23.18 18.08 7.36
N GLU A 313 22.60 18.45 6.23
CA GLU A 313 21.18 18.78 6.14
C GLU A 313 20.34 17.51 5.98
N PRO A 314 19.13 17.45 6.58
CA PRO A 314 18.19 16.37 6.31
C PRO A 314 17.80 16.30 4.84
N ARG A 315 17.59 15.08 4.34
CA ARG A 315 17.01 14.85 3.02
C ARG A 315 15.58 15.37 2.98
N CYS A 316 15.27 16.13 1.92
CA CYS A 316 13.94 16.59 1.60
C CYS A 316 13.39 15.86 0.36
N GLU A 317 12.07 15.85 0.21
CA GLU A 317 11.41 15.44 -1.03
C GLU A 317 11.95 16.24 -2.24
N PRO A 318 11.96 15.69 -3.46
CA PRO A 318 12.56 16.35 -4.64
C PRO A 318 12.08 17.79 -4.92
N GLN A 319 10.84 18.11 -4.54
CA GLN A 319 10.23 19.44 -4.71
C GLN A 319 10.42 20.39 -3.49
N PHE A 320 11.21 19.97 -2.51
CA PHE A 320 11.49 20.69 -1.27
C PHE A 320 13.01 20.81 -1.02
N GLY A 321 13.43 21.86 -0.32
CA GLY A 321 14.81 22.05 0.14
C GLY A 321 14.86 22.41 1.63
N TRP A 322 15.96 22.10 2.29
CA TRP A 322 16.17 22.44 3.69
C TRP A 322 16.48 23.93 3.84
N ASN A 323 15.72 24.65 4.66
CA ASN A 323 15.94 26.09 4.90
C ASN A 323 16.72 26.39 6.20
N GLY A 324 17.32 25.38 6.83
CA GLY A 324 17.94 25.49 8.16
C GLY A 324 17.04 25.05 9.32
N SER A 325 15.71 24.94 9.10
CA SER A 325 14.73 24.57 10.14
C SER A 325 13.71 23.52 9.70
N ALA A 326 13.32 23.51 8.43
CA ALA A 326 12.37 22.57 7.86
C ALA A 326 12.63 22.36 6.35
N CYS A 327 12.11 21.25 5.81
CA CYS A 327 11.97 21.08 4.37
C CYS A 327 10.84 21.98 3.86
N THR A 328 11.16 22.96 3.02
CA THR A 328 10.18 23.90 2.45
C THR A 328 10.22 23.86 0.92
N ARG A 329 9.10 24.22 0.29
CA ARG A 329 8.97 24.15 -1.16
C ARG A 329 10.03 25.00 -1.84
N ILE A 330 10.64 24.46 -2.90
CA ILE A 330 11.59 25.21 -3.73
C ILE A 330 10.79 26.20 -4.59
N GLY A 331 11.13 27.49 -4.47
CA GLY A 331 10.53 28.57 -5.25
C GLY A 331 10.99 28.59 -6.70
N ALA A 332 10.40 29.48 -7.50
CA ALA A 332 10.83 29.68 -8.90
C ALA A 332 12.29 30.16 -9.03
N ASP A 333 12.87 30.68 -7.95
CA ASP A 333 14.27 31.08 -7.82
C ASP A 333 15.22 29.91 -7.49
N GLY A 334 14.70 28.69 -7.39
CA GLY A 334 15.46 27.49 -7.07
C GLY A 334 15.87 27.39 -5.60
N LYS A 335 15.31 28.21 -4.71
CA LYS A 335 15.67 28.22 -3.27
C LYS A 335 14.50 27.76 -2.39
N PRO A 336 14.77 27.10 -1.25
CA PRO A 336 13.75 26.82 -0.25
C PRO A 336 13.25 28.11 0.41
N SER A 337 11.96 28.15 0.75
CA SER A 337 11.37 29.29 1.46
C SER A 337 12.06 29.53 2.81
N ALA A 338 12.44 30.78 3.09
CA ALA A 338 13.10 31.18 4.33
C ALA A 338 12.21 31.05 5.57
N LYS A 339 10.87 31.07 5.39
CA LYS A 339 9.93 30.78 6.47
C LYS A 339 9.56 29.30 6.36
N PRO A 340 9.72 28.48 7.41
CA PRO A 340 8.87 27.31 7.50
C PRO A 340 7.44 27.86 7.42
N GLU A 341 6.74 27.59 6.32
CA GLU A 341 5.30 27.79 6.37
C GLU A 341 4.86 26.90 7.53
N ALA A 342 4.42 27.52 8.62
CA ALA A 342 3.80 26.85 9.73
C ALA A 342 2.45 26.34 9.24
N ARG A 343 2.45 25.46 8.24
CA ARG A 343 1.34 24.56 8.02
C ARG A 343 1.58 23.43 8.99
N THR A 344 0.93 23.54 10.15
CA THR A 344 0.15 22.40 10.60
C THR A 344 -0.55 21.88 9.37
N PHE A 345 -0.16 20.69 8.90
CA PHE A 345 -0.84 20.04 7.79
C PHE A 345 -2.34 20.15 8.07
N ASP A 346 -3.06 20.93 7.26
CA ASP A 346 -4.50 21.07 7.42
C ASP A 346 -5.11 19.85 6.73
N PRO A 347 -5.76 18.93 7.46
CA PRO A 347 -6.42 17.79 6.85
C PRO A 347 -7.46 18.20 5.78
N SER A 348 -7.94 19.46 5.80
CA SER A 348 -8.80 20.06 4.79
C SER A 348 -8.17 20.13 3.39
N GLU A 349 -6.84 20.12 3.29
CA GLU A 349 -6.12 20.19 2.01
C GLU A 349 -6.14 18.87 1.24
N ILE A 350 -6.43 17.75 1.91
CA ILE A 350 -6.70 16.48 1.25
C ILE A 350 -8.18 16.37 0.87
N THR A 351 -9.07 17.02 1.63
CA THR A 351 -10.52 17.20 1.40
C THR A 351 -11.12 18.09 2.49
N ASP A 352 -11.98 19.03 2.14
CA ASP A 352 -12.61 20.00 3.04
C ASP A 352 -13.54 19.31 4.08
N PRO A 353 -13.32 19.47 5.40
CA PRO A 353 -14.16 18.87 6.44
C PRO A 353 -15.60 19.40 6.44
N THR A 354 -15.88 20.51 5.76
CA THR A 354 -17.22 21.06 5.53
C THR A 354 -17.90 20.48 4.28
N GLU A 355 -17.17 19.78 3.41
CA GLU A 355 -17.71 19.13 2.22
C GLU A 355 -18.56 17.91 2.61
N SER A 356 -19.76 17.79 2.03
CA SER A 356 -20.63 16.63 2.28
C SER A 356 -20.08 15.37 1.58
N ILE A 357 -20.26 14.20 2.20
CA ILE A 357 -19.87 12.92 1.59
C ILE A 357 -20.95 12.49 0.60
N SER A 358 -20.58 12.34 -0.68
CA SER A 358 -21.44 11.76 -1.71
C SER A 358 -21.17 10.27 -1.88
N MET A 359 -22.21 9.48 -2.15
CA MET A 359 -22.12 8.04 -2.41
C MET A 359 -22.72 7.69 -3.77
N ALA A 360 -21.99 6.93 -4.59
CA ALA A 360 -22.45 6.49 -5.91
C ALA A 360 -22.27 4.96 -6.09
N ARG A 361 -23.22 4.30 -6.77
CA ARG A 361 -23.05 2.90 -7.21
C ARG A 361 -21.92 2.80 -8.22
N THR A 362 -21.19 1.69 -8.19
CA THR A 362 -20.15 1.37 -9.18
C THR A 362 -20.39 -0.02 -9.77
N PRO A 363 -21.43 -0.24 -10.61
CA PRO A 363 -21.85 -1.58 -11.03
C PRO A 363 -20.78 -2.40 -11.74
N LYS A 364 -19.83 -1.73 -12.42
CA LYS A 364 -18.67 -2.38 -13.06
C LYS A 364 -17.81 -3.20 -12.10
N ASP A 365 -17.91 -2.92 -10.79
CA ASP A 365 -17.15 -3.61 -9.76
C ASP A 365 -18.02 -4.60 -8.95
N ASP A 366 -19.31 -4.77 -9.29
CA ASP A 366 -20.19 -5.76 -8.65
C ASP A 366 -19.67 -7.19 -8.79
N PRO A 367 -19.10 -7.62 -9.94
CA PRO A 367 -18.51 -8.96 -10.03
C PRO A 367 -17.39 -9.21 -9.01
N ASP A 368 -16.61 -8.18 -8.66
CA ASP A 368 -15.60 -8.26 -7.59
C ASP A 368 -16.25 -8.37 -6.21
N CYS A 369 -17.36 -7.64 -5.98
CA CYS A 369 -18.12 -7.70 -4.74
C CYS A 369 -18.81 -9.06 -4.53
N GLU A 370 -19.51 -9.55 -5.57
CA GLU A 370 -20.15 -10.88 -5.58
C GLU A 370 -19.16 -12.00 -5.32
N LYS A 371 -17.99 -11.93 -5.96
CA LYS A 371 -16.94 -12.94 -5.82
C LYS A 371 -16.28 -12.93 -4.44
N ASN A 372 -15.98 -11.75 -3.89
CA ASN A 372 -15.07 -11.63 -2.74
C ASN A 372 -15.72 -11.18 -1.43
N TYR A 373 -17.00 -10.78 -1.43
CA TYR A 373 -17.70 -10.30 -0.24
C TYR A 373 -19.09 -10.94 -0.14
N PRO A 374 -19.18 -12.19 0.35
CA PRO A 374 -20.43 -12.92 0.44
C PRO A 374 -21.55 -12.14 1.13
N GLY A 375 -22.73 -12.12 0.50
CA GLY A 375 -23.89 -11.36 0.98
C GLY A 375 -23.78 -9.85 0.82
N LYS A 376 -22.79 -9.32 0.07
CA LYS A 376 -22.62 -7.89 -0.23
C LYS A 376 -22.30 -7.66 -1.72
N PRO A 377 -23.22 -7.94 -2.64
CA PRO A 377 -22.93 -7.93 -4.09
C PRO A 377 -22.79 -6.51 -4.68
N ALA A 378 -23.32 -5.48 -4.02
CA ALA A 378 -23.42 -4.16 -4.59
C ALA A 378 -22.21 -3.28 -4.23
N ALA A 379 -21.45 -2.88 -5.25
CA ALA A 379 -20.32 -1.96 -5.14
C ALA A 379 -20.76 -0.48 -5.08
N TYR A 380 -20.15 0.28 -4.18
CA TYR A 380 -20.34 1.72 -4.04
C TYR A 380 -19.01 2.45 -3.85
N ARG A 381 -18.99 3.74 -4.17
CA ARG A 381 -17.89 4.67 -3.94
C ARG A 381 -18.39 5.92 -3.22
N TRP A 382 -17.68 6.32 -2.17
CA TRP A 382 -17.84 7.55 -1.40
C TRP A 382 -16.73 8.53 -1.79
N THR A 383 -17.09 9.78 -2.03
CA THR A 383 -16.22 10.91 -2.36
C THR A 383 -16.59 12.12 -1.49
N GLY A 384 -15.70 13.11 -1.38
CA GLY A 384 -15.88 14.27 -0.51
C GLY A 384 -15.58 13.98 0.97
N ASN A 385 -15.33 15.03 1.75
CA ASN A 385 -14.89 14.98 3.17
C ASN A 385 -13.64 14.11 3.42
N THR A 386 -13.23 13.96 4.68
CA THR A 386 -12.04 13.18 5.07
C THR A 386 -12.20 11.68 4.80
N TRP A 387 -11.07 10.97 4.72
CA TRP A 387 -11.08 9.52 4.58
C TRP A 387 -11.74 8.85 5.79
N GLU A 388 -11.47 9.34 7.00
CA GLU A 388 -12.02 8.84 8.26
C GLU A 388 -13.55 8.94 8.26
N ALA A 389 -14.08 10.09 7.81
CA ALA A 389 -15.52 10.32 7.71
C ALA A 389 -16.18 9.37 6.69
N ARG A 390 -15.53 9.13 5.54
CA ARG A 390 -15.99 8.14 4.56
C ARG A 390 -15.97 6.72 5.10
N VAL A 391 -14.89 6.31 5.77
CA VAL A 391 -14.77 4.97 6.37
C VAL A 391 -15.81 4.73 7.46
N LYS A 392 -16.08 5.76 8.28
CA LYS A 392 -17.15 5.71 9.29
C LYS A 392 -18.50 5.44 8.65
N LEU A 393 -18.89 6.18 7.60
CA LEU A 393 -20.16 5.95 6.89
C LEU A 393 -20.24 4.56 6.22
N VAL A 394 -19.13 4.08 5.64
CA VAL A 394 -19.06 2.72 5.09
C VAL A 394 -19.39 1.68 6.16
N LYS A 395 -18.81 1.83 7.36
CA LYS A 395 -19.04 0.94 8.50
C LYS A 395 -20.49 1.02 9.01
N GLU A 396 -21.02 2.24 9.18
CA GLU A 396 -22.39 2.48 9.65
C GLU A 396 -23.45 1.90 8.70
N ARG A 397 -23.18 1.87 7.39
CA ARG A 397 -24.04 1.23 6.38
C ARG A 397 -23.91 -0.30 6.34
N GLY A 398 -23.11 -0.89 7.22
CA GLY A 398 -22.86 -2.33 7.23
C GLY A 398 -22.14 -2.82 5.97
N CYS A 399 -21.50 -1.93 5.20
CA CYS A 399 -20.71 -2.29 4.04
C CYS A 399 -19.31 -2.76 4.44
N THR A 400 -18.66 -3.57 3.62
CA THR A 400 -17.25 -3.93 3.80
C THR A 400 -16.41 -3.09 2.85
N ARG A 401 -15.45 -2.34 3.39
CA ARG A 401 -14.52 -1.54 2.59
C ARG A 401 -13.79 -2.43 1.58
N ARG A 402 -13.84 -2.05 0.31
CA ARG A 402 -13.30 -2.80 -0.82
C ARG A 402 -11.94 -2.26 -1.26
N ASP A 403 -11.89 -0.95 -1.51
CA ASP A 403 -10.71 -0.26 -2.02
C ASP A 403 -10.79 1.25 -1.70
N ASN A 404 -9.69 2.00 -1.78
CA ASN A 404 -9.69 3.45 -1.59
C ASN A 404 -8.63 4.13 -2.46
N GLY A 405 -8.85 5.41 -2.73
CA GLY A 405 -7.86 6.32 -3.27
C GLY A 405 -7.77 7.56 -2.40
N THR A 406 -7.01 8.54 -2.87
CA THR A 406 -6.76 9.79 -2.16
C THR A 406 -8.03 10.60 -1.89
N LYS A 407 -9.02 10.51 -2.80
CA LYS A 407 -10.27 11.29 -2.73
C LYS A 407 -11.54 10.43 -2.62
N TRP A 408 -11.38 9.12 -2.41
CA TRP A 408 -12.52 8.21 -2.41
C TRP A 408 -12.29 6.95 -1.59
N VAL A 409 -13.36 6.41 -1.03
CA VAL A 409 -13.42 5.07 -0.44
C VAL A 409 -14.46 4.28 -1.21
N SER A 410 -14.23 3.02 -1.49
CA SER A 410 -15.20 2.12 -2.09
C SER A 410 -15.48 0.94 -1.16
N ALA A 411 -16.69 0.41 -1.24
CA ALA A 411 -17.14 -0.69 -0.39
C ALA A 411 -18.14 -1.57 -1.14
N CYS A 412 -18.22 -2.82 -0.69
CA CYS A 412 -19.24 -3.77 -1.08
C CYS A 412 -20.33 -3.79 -0.01
N CYS A 413 -21.58 -3.61 -0.41
CA CYS A 413 -22.75 -3.48 0.45
C CYS A 413 -23.79 -4.54 0.10
N ARG A 414 -24.72 -4.78 1.03
CA ARG A 414 -25.98 -5.47 0.70
C ARG A 414 -26.73 -4.66 -0.36
N SER A 415 -27.38 -5.36 -1.28
CA SER A 415 -28.21 -4.79 -2.35
C SER A 415 -29.35 -3.95 -1.80
#